data_AF-A0A4R2SES5-F1
#
_entry.id   AF-A0A4R2SES5-F1
#
_cell.length_a   1.000
_cell.length_b   1.000
_cell.length_c   1.000
_cell.angle_alpha   90.00
_cell.angle_beta   90.00
_cell.angle_gamma   90.00
#
_symmetry.space_group_name_H-M   'P 1'
#
loop_
_entity.id
_entity.type
_entity.pdbx_description
1 polymer ?
#
loop_
_entity_poly.entity_id
_entity_poly.type
_entity_poly.pdbx_seq_one_letter_code
_entity_poly.pdbx_strand_id
1 'polypeptide(L)'
;MVKPDAVLIVDLPDGYFKMAVVAQLEARGFVVSTKSIKGGIPTRFLLADGGRGRAARVDLVVGTTMLWRSYDRSNGKASGVWRNQAPTPTPVDQNMDESGQLYQLGRTIEHQSPDRAMNYYRLAAALGHKEANLRLGLLLIANGKAEDGIRFITVASNAGNAQADYILGLAYLNGTGIVKEPIRGRKLLRKAADAGIAAATQVLGHEVAGR
;
A
#
# COMPACT_ATOMS: atom_id res chain seq x y z
N MET A 1 11.24 20.61 -14.16
CA MET A 1 11.60 19.22 -14.49
C MET A 1 12.52 18.70 -13.41
N VAL A 2 12.10 17.72 -12.62
CA VAL A 2 12.97 17.06 -11.63
C VAL A 2 13.83 16.06 -12.40
N LYS A 3 15.16 16.11 -12.22
CA LYS A 3 16.05 15.11 -12.83
C LYS A 3 15.74 13.73 -12.22
N PRO A 4 15.63 12.65 -13.00
CA PRO A 4 15.76 11.31 -12.45
C PRO A 4 17.12 11.25 -11.72
N ASP A 5 17.20 10.54 -10.59
CA ASP A 5 18.41 10.34 -9.77
C ASP A 5 18.65 11.32 -8.60
N ALA A 6 17.61 11.98 -8.08
CA ALA A 6 17.73 12.74 -6.83
C ALA A 6 17.95 11.81 -5.63
N VAL A 7 19.20 11.68 -5.18
CA VAL A 7 19.55 11.01 -3.92
C VAL A 7 19.15 11.92 -2.76
N LEU A 8 18.19 11.49 -1.94
CA LEU A 8 17.82 12.17 -0.70
C LEU A 8 18.64 11.55 0.43
N ILE A 9 19.54 12.35 1.01
CA ILE A 9 20.21 11.96 2.25
C ILE A 9 19.25 12.29 3.38
N VAL A 10 18.73 11.26 4.03
CA VAL A 10 17.73 11.39 5.08
C VAL A 10 18.42 11.23 6.42
N ASP A 11 18.62 12.34 7.14
CA ASP A 11 19.04 12.29 8.54
C ASP A 11 17.88 11.72 9.37
N LEU A 12 18.12 10.58 10.02
CA LEU A 12 17.18 9.92 10.92
C LEU A 12 17.14 10.62 12.29
N PRO A 13 16.09 10.39 13.11
CA PRO A 13 16.07 10.83 14.51
C PRO A 13 17.29 10.34 15.30
N ASP A 14 17.65 11.04 16.37
CA ASP A 14 18.75 10.66 17.25
C ASP A 14 18.57 9.21 17.76
N GLY A 15 19.63 8.41 17.69
CA GLY A 15 19.62 6.98 18.02
C GLY A 15 19.49 6.02 16.83
N TYR A 16 19.29 6.53 15.61
CA TYR A 16 19.21 5.73 14.38
C TYR A 16 20.36 6.04 13.41
N PHE A 17 20.86 5.04 12.67
CA PHE A 17 21.99 5.20 11.75
C PHE A 17 21.61 5.98 10.48
N LYS A 18 22.43 6.96 10.07
CA LYS A 18 22.23 7.70 8.81
C LYS A 18 22.09 6.74 7.62
N MET A 19 21.07 6.95 6.79
CA MET A 19 20.83 6.16 5.58
C MET A 19 20.75 7.05 4.35
N ALA A 20 21.30 6.57 3.23
CA ALA A 20 21.05 7.17 1.92
C ALA A 20 19.77 6.55 1.37
N VAL A 21 18.80 7.39 1.08
CA VAL A 21 17.53 6.99 0.49
C VAL A 21 17.59 7.40 -0.97
N VAL A 22 17.76 6.42 -1.87
CA VAL A 22 17.68 6.68 -3.30
C VAL A 22 16.20 6.59 -3.69
N ALA A 23 15.56 7.75 -3.73
CA ALA A 23 14.20 7.87 -4.21
C ALA A 23 14.23 7.94 -5.74
N GLN A 24 13.82 6.87 -6.42
CA GLN A 24 13.67 6.91 -7.87
C GLN A 24 12.28 7.42 -8.22
N LEU A 25 12.24 8.52 -8.98
CA LEU A 25 11.02 9.18 -9.42
C LEU A 25 10.46 8.38 -10.62
N GLU A 26 9.40 7.61 -10.41
CA GLU A 26 8.64 7.03 -11.53
C GLU A 26 7.43 7.90 -11.87
N ALA A 27 7.01 7.84 -13.14
CA ALA A 27 6.01 8.73 -13.73
C ALA A 27 4.62 8.74 -13.04
N ARG A 28 4.35 7.82 -12.09
CA ARG A 28 3.07 7.66 -11.39
C ARG A 28 3.19 7.58 -9.85
N GLY A 29 4.38 7.85 -9.30
CA GLY A 29 4.67 7.78 -7.86
C GLY A 29 6.14 7.41 -7.60
N PHE A 30 6.61 7.56 -6.36
CA PHE A 30 7.98 7.21 -5.98
C PHE A 30 8.06 5.77 -5.45
N VAL A 31 8.94 4.95 -6.02
CA VAL A 31 9.43 3.73 -5.38
C VAL A 31 10.82 4.02 -4.84
N VAL A 32 11.04 3.68 -3.58
CA VAL A 32 12.30 3.94 -2.89
C VAL A 32 13.04 2.62 -2.76
N SER A 33 14.22 2.53 -3.38
CA SER A 33 15.19 1.50 -2.99
C SER A 33 16.03 2.09 -1.86
N THR A 34 16.08 1.40 -0.73
CA THR A 34 16.92 1.80 0.39
C THR A 34 18.18 0.95 0.37
N LYS A 35 19.34 1.58 0.53
CA LYS A 35 20.60 0.86 0.80
C LYS A 35 21.10 1.32 2.15
N SER A 36 21.03 0.43 3.14
CA SER A 36 21.61 0.69 4.46
C SER A 36 23.11 0.91 4.31
N ILE A 37 23.63 2.03 4.81
CA ILE A 37 25.05 2.37 4.75
C ILE A 37 25.83 1.59 5.83
N LYS A 38 25.18 1.19 6.94
CA LYS A 38 25.85 0.57 8.11
C LYS A 38 24.95 -0.40 8.91
N GLY A 39 24.42 -1.44 8.28
CA GLY A 39 23.91 -2.65 8.99
C GLY A 39 22.82 -2.45 10.06
N GLY A 40 22.18 -1.29 10.14
CA GLY A 40 21.14 -0.98 11.12
C GLY A 40 19.76 -1.54 10.74
N ILE A 41 18.85 -1.53 11.73
CA ILE A 41 17.44 -1.96 11.61
C ILE A 41 16.83 -1.43 10.30
N PRO A 42 16.21 -2.28 9.46
CA PRO A 42 15.62 -1.84 8.21
C PRO A 42 14.48 -0.86 8.49
N THR A 43 14.76 0.42 8.27
CA THR A 43 13.75 1.49 8.31
C THR A 43 13.08 1.55 6.94
N ARG A 44 11.74 1.51 6.94
CA ARG A 44 10.95 1.55 5.71
C ARG A 44 10.52 2.99 5.43
N PHE A 45 10.81 3.48 4.23
CA PHE A 45 10.43 4.82 3.81
C PHE A 45 9.28 4.74 2.82
N LEU A 46 8.31 5.63 2.99
CA LEU A 46 7.28 5.90 2.00
C LEU A 46 7.36 7.37 1.61
N LEU A 47 7.69 7.64 0.35
CA LEU A 47 7.52 8.98 -0.21
C LEU A 47 6.07 9.14 -0.67
N ALA A 48 5.25 9.73 0.20
CA ALA A 48 3.90 10.14 -0.13
C ALA A 48 3.94 11.50 -0.84
N ASP A 49 4.22 11.49 -2.15
CA ASP A 49 4.11 12.71 -2.95
C ASP A 49 2.71 12.82 -3.58
N GLY A 50 1.88 13.71 -3.02
CA GLY A 50 0.63 14.17 -3.62
C GLY A 50 0.61 15.68 -3.88
N GLY A 51 1.72 16.40 -3.71
CA GLY A 51 1.74 17.85 -3.69
C GLY A 51 2.19 18.49 -5.00
N ARG A 52 1.42 19.44 -5.54
CA ARG A 52 1.95 20.42 -6.52
C ARG A 52 2.65 21.54 -5.74
N GLY A 53 3.98 21.48 -5.60
CA GLY A 53 4.73 22.52 -4.86
C GLY A 53 6.24 22.26 -4.73
N ARG A 54 6.93 23.16 -4.01
CA ARG A 54 8.36 23.03 -3.67
C ARG A 54 8.64 22.07 -2.51
N ALA A 55 7.64 21.73 -1.71
CA ALA A 55 7.78 20.82 -0.58
C ALA A 55 7.42 19.38 -0.99
N ALA A 56 8.34 18.45 -0.77
CA ALA A 56 8.09 17.02 -0.77
C ALA A 56 7.88 16.55 0.68
N ARG A 57 6.82 15.77 0.92
CA ARG A 57 6.61 15.09 2.19
C ARG A 57 7.28 13.72 2.15
N VAL A 58 8.12 13.45 3.13
CA VAL A 58 8.71 12.13 3.36
C VAL A 58 8.10 11.55 4.62
N ASP A 59 7.47 10.39 4.48
CA ASP A 59 6.98 9.61 5.61
C ASP A 59 7.98 8.47 5.88
N LEU A 60 8.43 8.38 7.13
CA LEU A 60 9.35 7.36 7.62
C LEU A 60 8.59 6.48 8.59
N VAL A 61 8.68 5.16 8.44
CA VAL A 61 8.13 4.24 9.42
C VAL A 61 9.23 3.53 10.18
N VAL A 62 9.14 3.65 11.51
CA VAL A 62 10.02 3.01 12.48
C VAL A 62 9.14 2.12 13.36
N GLY A 63 9.18 0.81 13.11
CA GLY A 63 8.22 -0.13 13.71
C GLY A 63 6.78 0.24 13.35
N THR A 64 5.96 0.54 14.36
CA THR A 64 4.56 0.99 14.21
C THR A 64 4.40 2.51 14.15
N THR A 65 5.49 3.27 14.32
CA THR A 65 5.43 4.73 14.37
C THR A 65 5.69 5.32 13.00
N MET A 66 4.74 6.09 12.49
CA MET A 66 4.94 6.90 11.30
C MET A 66 5.39 8.31 11.67
N LEU A 67 6.56 8.67 11.19
CA LEU A 67 7.15 9.99 11.27
C LEU A 67 6.98 10.68 9.93
N TRP A 68 6.91 12.00 9.94
CA TRP A 68 6.98 12.78 8.71
C TRP A 68 7.90 13.97 8.84
N ARG A 69 8.45 14.36 7.70
CA ARG A 69 9.26 15.56 7.56
C ARG A 69 9.09 16.10 6.14
N SER A 70 9.09 17.41 6.01
CA SER A 70 9.03 18.08 4.71
C SER A 70 10.44 18.38 4.22
N TYR A 71 10.64 18.30 2.91
CA TYR A 71 11.90 18.54 2.21
C TYR A 71 11.67 19.50 1.06
N ASP A 72 12.59 20.44 0.85
CA ASP A 72 12.59 21.30 -0.32
C ASP A 72 13.11 20.52 -1.54
N ARG A 73 12.27 20.41 -2.59
CA ARG A 73 12.57 19.69 -3.83
C ARG A 73 13.72 20.30 -4.62
N SER A 74 14.04 21.58 -4.41
CA SER A 74 15.08 22.27 -5.17
C SER A 74 16.49 21.92 -4.70
N ASN A 75 16.65 21.61 -3.41
CA ASN A 75 17.96 21.45 -2.79
C ASN A 75 18.05 20.23 -1.84
N GLY A 76 16.96 19.49 -1.66
CA GLY A 76 16.89 18.32 -0.79
C GLY A 76 17.00 18.63 0.70
N LYS A 77 16.97 19.90 1.12
CA LYS A 77 17.06 20.28 2.54
C LYS A 77 15.74 20.06 3.24
N ALA A 78 15.81 19.45 4.41
CA ALA A 78 14.64 19.24 5.23
C ALA A 78 14.19 20.53 5.93
N SER A 79 12.88 20.73 6.05
CA SER A 79 12.28 21.80 6.85
C SER A 79 11.92 21.27 8.24
N GLY A 80 12.65 21.69 9.27
CA GLY A 80 12.35 21.36 10.68
C GLY A 80 12.78 19.97 11.13
N VAL A 81 12.24 19.46 12.24
CA VAL A 81 12.51 18.13 12.81
C VAL A 81 11.47 17.09 12.39
N TRP A 82 11.77 15.80 12.58
CA TRP A 82 10.78 14.72 12.42
C TRP A 82 9.61 14.91 13.37
N ARG A 83 8.39 14.70 12.87
CA ARG A 83 7.16 14.83 13.65
C ARG A 83 6.38 13.51 13.61
N ASN A 84 5.85 13.12 14.77
CA ASN A 84 4.96 11.97 14.85
C ASN A 84 3.67 12.24 14.06
N GLN A 85 3.26 11.29 13.23
CA GLN A 85 1.91 11.24 12.72
C GLN A 85 1.04 10.48 13.73
N ALA A 86 0.14 11.18 14.42
CA ALA A 86 -0.78 10.55 15.38
C ALA A 86 -1.77 9.57 14.69
N PRO A 87 -2.29 8.55 15.41
CA PRO A 87 -2.03 8.25 16.81
C PRO A 87 -0.96 7.17 16.96
N THR A 88 -0.11 7.31 17.98
CA THR A 88 0.67 6.18 18.52
C THR A 88 -0.31 5.08 18.90
N PRO A 89 -0.39 3.99 18.13
CA PRO A 89 -1.18 2.86 18.52
C PRO A 89 -0.42 2.20 19.65
N THR A 90 -1.07 2.06 20.81
CA THR A 90 -0.66 1.06 21.79
C THR A 90 -0.44 -0.26 21.06
N PRO A 91 0.57 -1.08 21.43
CA PRO A 91 0.83 -2.34 20.76
C PRO A 91 -0.47 -3.14 20.67
N VAL A 92 -1.00 -3.24 19.45
CA VAL A 92 -2.26 -3.95 19.21
C VAL A 92 -1.84 -5.41 19.14
N ASP A 93 -1.88 -6.06 20.30
CA ASP A 93 -1.54 -7.47 20.53
C ASP A 93 -0.05 -7.82 20.34
N GLN A 94 0.61 -8.25 21.43
CA GLN A 94 2.01 -8.71 21.41
C GLN A 94 2.21 -9.99 20.57
N ASN A 95 1.11 -10.68 20.22
CA ASN A 95 1.14 -11.89 19.40
C ASN A 95 1.03 -11.61 17.89
N MET A 96 0.75 -10.37 17.48
CA MET A 96 0.69 -10.00 16.07
C MET A 96 2.08 -9.73 15.50
N ASP A 97 2.34 -10.26 14.30
CA ASP A 97 3.54 -9.92 13.54
C ASP A 97 3.48 -8.46 13.07
N GLU A 98 4.62 -7.92 12.61
CA GLU A 98 4.73 -6.53 12.17
C GLU A 98 3.71 -6.21 11.05
N SER A 99 3.43 -7.18 10.19
CA SER A 99 2.53 -7.04 9.05
C SER A 99 1.07 -6.87 9.48
N GLY A 100 0.62 -7.64 10.47
CA GLY A 100 -0.70 -7.52 11.09
C GLY A 100 -0.86 -6.24 11.90
N GLN A 101 0.18 -5.83 12.64
CA GLN A 101 0.16 -4.58 13.38
C GLN A 101 -0.06 -3.40 12.43
N LEU A 102 0.77 -3.25 11.39
CA LEU A 102 0.66 -2.20 10.38
C LEU A 102 -0.71 -2.19 9.69
N TYR A 103 -1.25 -3.36 9.35
CA TYR A 103 -2.59 -3.46 8.79
C TYR A 103 -3.65 -2.90 9.74
N GLN A 104 -3.59 -3.26 11.01
CA GLN A 104 -4.52 -2.78 12.02
C GLN A 104 -4.40 -1.26 12.22
N LEU A 105 -3.20 -0.68 12.11
CA LEU A 105 -3.01 0.77 12.16
C LEU A 105 -3.67 1.48 10.97
N GLY A 106 -3.50 0.90 9.78
CA GLY A 106 -4.19 1.38 8.60
C GLY A 106 -5.70 1.42 8.84
N ARG A 107 -6.27 0.35 9.40
CA ARG A 107 -7.71 0.27 9.70
C ARG A 107 -8.19 1.29 10.72
N THR A 108 -7.45 1.49 11.81
CA THR A 108 -7.88 2.38 12.89
C THR A 108 -7.95 3.84 12.45
N ILE A 109 -7.07 4.27 11.54
CA ILE A 109 -7.03 5.65 11.06
C ILE A 109 -7.72 5.86 9.72
N GLU A 110 -8.20 4.81 9.05
CA GLU A 110 -8.72 4.92 7.68
C GLU A 110 -9.83 5.96 7.55
N HIS A 111 -10.77 5.96 8.49
CA HIS A 111 -11.88 6.93 8.51
C HIS A 111 -11.41 8.37 8.74
N GLN A 112 -10.31 8.55 9.48
CA GLN A 112 -9.79 9.87 9.84
C GLN A 112 -8.82 10.41 8.77
N SER A 113 -8.11 9.52 8.09
CA SER A 113 -7.01 9.84 7.20
C SER A 113 -6.76 8.72 6.19
N PRO A 114 -7.57 8.63 5.13
CA PRO A 114 -7.49 7.55 4.15
C PRO A 114 -6.12 7.50 3.45
N ASP A 115 -5.52 8.65 3.15
CA ASP A 115 -4.18 8.71 2.56
C ASP A 115 -3.09 8.13 3.48
N ARG A 116 -3.22 8.35 4.79
CA ARG A 116 -2.27 7.82 5.78
C ARG A 116 -2.48 6.33 6.01
N ALA A 117 -3.73 5.89 6.07
CA ALA A 117 -4.05 4.47 6.14
C ALA A 117 -3.49 3.71 4.94
N MET A 118 -3.57 4.30 3.74
CA MET A 118 -2.98 3.73 2.53
C MET A 118 -1.47 3.51 2.64
N ASN A 119 -0.75 4.37 3.38
CA ASN A 119 0.68 4.17 3.66
C ASN A 119 0.93 2.97 4.59
N TYR A 120 0.15 2.82 5.65
CA TYR A 120 0.25 1.63 6.51
C TYR A 120 -0.08 0.34 5.75
N TYR A 121 -1.13 0.36 4.90
CA TYR A 121 -1.46 -0.78 4.06
C TYR A 121 -0.37 -1.11 3.04
N ARG A 122 0.32 -0.12 2.47
CA ARG A 122 1.49 -0.36 1.60
C ARG A 122 2.61 -1.10 2.33
N LEU A 123 2.89 -0.73 3.58
CA LEU A 123 3.95 -1.37 4.36
C LEU A 123 3.57 -2.80 4.76
N ALA A 124 2.35 -2.99 5.23
CA ALA A 124 1.82 -4.32 5.53
C ALA A 124 1.78 -5.20 4.27
N ALA A 125 1.37 -4.65 3.13
CA ALA A 125 1.38 -5.34 1.84
C ALA A 125 2.79 -5.72 1.39
N ALA A 126 3.77 -4.84 1.59
CA ALA A 126 5.20 -5.11 1.33
C ALA A 126 5.80 -6.16 2.29
N LEU A 127 5.16 -6.42 3.42
CA LEU A 127 5.46 -7.56 4.31
C LEU A 127 4.74 -8.86 3.91
N GLY A 128 3.90 -8.83 2.87
CA GLY A 128 3.13 -9.98 2.43
C GLY A 128 1.76 -10.12 3.10
N HIS A 129 1.31 -9.14 3.89
CA HIS A 129 -0.03 -9.19 4.51
C HIS A 129 -1.12 -9.15 3.42
N LYS A 130 -1.85 -10.26 3.26
CA LYS A 130 -2.79 -10.44 2.14
C LYS A 130 -4.02 -9.53 2.26
N GLU A 131 -4.54 -9.30 3.46
CA GLU A 131 -5.66 -8.37 3.69
C GLU A 131 -5.24 -6.92 3.48
N ALA A 132 -3.95 -6.59 3.67
CA ALA A 132 -3.44 -5.25 3.40
C ALA A 132 -3.32 -5.00 1.90
N ASN A 133 -2.84 -6.00 1.14
CA ASN A 133 -2.85 -5.97 -0.32
C ASN A 133 -4.28 -5.77 -0.87
N LEU A 134 -5.24 -6.52 -0.34
CA LEU A 134 -6.65 -6.37 -0.71
C LEU A 134 -7.16 -4.95 -0.43
N ARG A 135 -6.94 -4.45 0.81
CA ARG A 135 -7.45 -3.14 1.22
C ARG A 135 -6.81 -2.00 0.44
N LEU A 136 -5.49 -2.07 0.21
CA LEU A 136 -4.77 -1.13 -0.64
C LEU A 136 -5.30 -1.11 -2.07
N GLY A 137 -5.56 -2.29 -2.65
CA GLY A 137 -6.11 -2.38 -4.00
C GLY A 137 -7.49 -1.74 -4.13
N LEU A 138 -8.37 -1.94 -3.14
CA LEU A 138 -9.69 -1.30 -3.10
C LEU A 138 -9.61 0.22 -2.99
N LEU A 139 -8.72 0.75 -2.14
CA LEU A 139 -8.50 2.19 -2.03
C LEU A 139 -7.96 2.81 -3.32
N LEU A 140 -7.05 2.11 -4.02
CA LEU A 140 -6.54 2.56 -5.30
C LEU A 140 -7.62 2.59 -6.37
N ILE A 141 -8.49 1.57 -6.44
CA ILE A 141 -9.65 1.57 -7.34
C ILE A 141 -10.58 2.75 -7.03
N ALA A 142 -10.91 2.98 -5.75
CA ALA A 142 -11.76 4.09 -5.33
C ALA A 142 -11.15 5.46 -5.71
N ASN A 143 -9.82 5.57 -5.69
CA ASN A 143 -9.08 6.76 -6.09
C ASN A 143 -8.86 6.87 -7.62
N GLY A 144 -9.58 6.09 -8.43
CA GLY A 144 -9.50 6.13 -9.89
C GLY A 144 -8.26 5.45 -10.49
N LYS A 145 -7.48 4.73 -9.69
CA LYS A 145 -6.27 3.98 -10.11
C LYS A 145 -6.59 2.49 -10.23
N ALA A 146 -7.57 2.14 -11.05
CA ALA A 146 -8.09 0.78 -11.14
C ALA A 146 -7.01 -0.24 -11.55
N GLU A 147 -6.16 0.08 -12.53
CA GLU A 147 -5.06 -0.80 -12.97
C GLU A 147 -4.10 -1.15 -11.84
N ASP A 148 -3.63 -0.13 -11.10
CA ASP A 148 -2.75 -0.34 -9.96
C ASP A 148 -3.45 -1.12 -8.85
N GLY A 149 -4.72 -0.82 -8.58
CA GLY A 149 -5.50 -1.51 -7.55
C GLY A 149 -5.69 -3.00 -7.86
N ILE A 150 -5.95 -3.36 -9.12
CA ILE A 150 -6.07 -4.76 -9.54
C ILE A 150 -4.75 -5.52 -9.39
N ARG A 151 -3.59 -4.87 -9.56
CA ARG A 151 -2.30 -5.53 -9.28
C ARG A 151 -2.20 -5.97 -7.81
N PHE A 152 -2.56 -5.11 -6.87
CA PHE A 152 -2.54 -5.46 -5.43
C PHE A 152 -3.59 -6.52 -5.08
N ILE A 153 -4.79 -6.45 -5.67
CA ILE A 153 -5.82 -7.49 -5.50
C ILE A 153 -5.33 -8.84 -6.05
N THR A 154 -4.61 -8.84 -7.17
CA THR A 154 -4.02 -10.06 -7.74
C THR A 154 -3.00 -10.68 -6.79
N VAL A 155 -2.15 -9.86 -6.14
CA VAL A 155 -1.21 -10.36 -5.10
C VAL A 155 -1.97 -10.98 -3.93
N ALA A 156 -3.05 -10.34 -3.45
CA ALA A 156 -3.88 -10.89 -2.38
C ALA A 156 -4.56 -12.22 -2.78
N SER A 157 -5.08 -12.31 -4.01
CA SER A 157 -5.70 -13.53 -4.58
C SER A 157 -4.69 -14.68 -4.67
N ASN A 158 -3.48 -14.39 -5.15
CA ASN A 158 -2.37 -15.37 -5.19
C ASN A 158 -1.94 -15.84 -3.80
N ALA A 159 -2.06 -14.99 -2.78
CA ALA A 159 -1.85 -15.32 -1.38
C ALA A 159 -3.05 -16.06 -0.73
N GLY A 160 -4.06 -16.46 -1.52
CA GLY A 160 -5.19 -17.25 -1.06
C GLY A 160 -6.30 -16.44 -0.37
N ASN A 161 -6.38 -15.14 -0.60
CA ASN A 161 -7.49 -14.34 -0.07
C ASN A 161 -8.76 -14.53 -0.91
N ALA A 162 -9.78 -15.21 -0.36
CA ALA A 162 -11.04 -15.52 -1.04
C ALA A 162 -11.84 -14.27 -1.47
N GLN A 163 -11.79 -13.20 -0.67
CA GLN A 163 -12.44 -11.93 -1.02
C GLN A 163 -11.72 -11.28 -2.21
N ALA A 164 -10.40 -11.38 -2.30
CA ALA A 164 -9.63 -10.93 -3.45
C ALA A 164 -9.94 -11.74 -4.71
N ASP A 165 -10.12 -13.07 -4.59
CA ASP A 165 -10.57 -13.91 -5.71
C ASP A 165 -11.93 -13.46 -6.23
N TYR A 166 -12.88 -13.14 -5.33
CA TYR A 166 -14.19 -12.62 -5.72
C TYR A 166 -14.07 -11.30 -6.50
N ILE A 167 -13.33 -10.33 -5.98
CA ILE A 167 -13.17 -9.00 -6.59
C ILE A 167 -12.43 -9.11 -7.94
N LEU A 168 -11.35 -9.91 -7.99
CA LEU A 168 -10.61 -10.13 -9.23
C LEU A 168 -11.48 -10.86 -10.27
N GLY A 169 -12.33 -11.79 -9.82
CA GLY A 169 -13.33 -12.45 -10.64
C GLY A 169 -14.28 -11.47 -11.32
N LEU A 170 -14.84 -10.53 -10.56
CA LEU A 170 -15.69 -9.46 -11.09
C LEU A 170 -14.91 -8.52 -12.02
N ALA A 171 -13.66 -8.18 -11.68
CA ALA A 171 -12.83 -7.32 -12.52
C ALA A 171 -12.59 -7.94 -13.90
N TYR A 172 -12.34 -9.25 -13.99
CA TYR A 172 -12.22 -9.96 -15.27
C TYR A 172 -13.54 -10.09 -16.03
N LEU A 173 -14.70 -10.13 -15.36
CA LEU A 173 -16.01 -10.14 -16.03
C LEU A 173 -16.34 -8.77 -16.64
N ASN A 174 -16.02 -7.70 -15.92
CA ASN A 174 -16.41 -6.34 -16.27
C ASN A 174 -15.34 -5.58 -17.06
N GLY A 175 -14.07 -6.03 -17.02
CA GLY A 175 -12.94 -5.31 -17.58
C GLY A 175 -12.49 -4.12 -16.72
N THR A 176 -12.69 -4.17 -15.41
CA THR A 176 -12.37 -3.04 -14.50
C THR A 176 -10.89 -3.03 -14.17
N GLY A 177 -10.13 -2.09 -14.74
CA GLY A 177 -8.68 -1.95 -14.50
C GLY A 177 -7.83 -3.11 -15.05
N ILE A 178 -8.43 -4.02 -15.81
CA ILE A 178 -7.79 -5.16 -16.44
C ILE A 178 -8.57 -5.55 -17.70
N VAL A 179 -7.92 -6.25 -18.63
CA VAL A 179 -8.58 -6.78 -19.82
C VAL A 179 -9.67 -7.78 -19.42
N LYS A 180 -10.84 -7.66 -20.04
CA LYS A 180 -11.98 -8.55 -19.80
C LYS A 180 -11.65 -9.98 -20.27
N GLU A 181 -11.71 -10.93 -19.34
CA GLU A 181 -11.47 -12.35 -19.60
C GLU A 181 -12.49 -13.20 -18.81
N PRO A 182 -13.70 -13.41 -19.35
CA PRO A 182 -14.80 -13.98 -18.58
C PRO A 182 -14.54 -15.40 -18.07
N ILE A 183 -13.77 -16.19 -18.81
CA ILE A 183 -13.39 -17.56 -18.40
C ILE A 183 -12.53 -17.52 -17.13
N ARG A 184 -11.53 -16.63 -17.08
CA ARG A 184 -10.70 -16.44 -15.87
C ARG A 184 -11.54 -15.89 -14.73
N GLY A 185 -12.41 -14.91 -15.00
CA GLY A 185 -13.31 -14.34 -14.00
C GLY A 185 -14.20 -15.39 -13.32
N ARG A 186 -14.84 -16.26 -14.11
CA ARG A 186 -15.68 -17.36 -13.59
C ARG A 186 -14.90 -18.38 -12.79
N LYS A 187 -13.64 -18.69 -13.18
CA LYS A 187 -12.77 -19.60 -12.42
C LYS A 187 -12.48 -19.03 -11.02
N LEU A 188 -12.16 -17.73 -10.95
CA LEU A 188 -11.90 -17.04 -9.68
C LEU A 188 -13.16 -16.93 -8.81
N LEU A 189 -14.31 -16.60 -9.40
CA LEU A 189 -15.58 -16.58 -8.67
C LEU A 189 -15.95 -17.94 -8.10
N ARG A 190 -15.69 -19.03 -8.83
CA ARG A 190 -15.92 -20.38 -8.31
C ARG A 190 -14.99 -20.70 -7.15
N LYS A 191 -13.70 -20.38 -7.26
CA LYS A 191 -12.76 -20.49 -6.13
C LYS A 191 -13.23 -19.70 -4.91
N ALA A 192 -13.75 -18.49 -5.10
CA ALA A 192 -14.30 -17.68 -4.00
C ALA A 192 -15.59 -18.28 -3.41
N ALA A 193 -16.48 -18.82 -4.24
CA ALA A 193 -17.69 -19.50 -3.80
C ALA A 193 -17.38 -20.77 -2.99
N ASP A 194 -16.42 -21.58 -3.46
CA ASP A 194 -15.94 -22.78 -2.78
C ASP A 194 -15.31 -22.43 -1.41
N ALA A 195 -14.75 -21.23 -1.28
CA ALA A 195 -14.23 -20.68 -0.02
C ALA A 195 -15.31 -19.98 0.83
N GLY A 196 -16.59 -20.07 0.47
CA GLY A 196 -17.72 -19.57 1.26
C GLY A 196 -18.17 -18.13 0.97
N ILE A 197 -17.65 -17.47 -0.07
CA ILE A 197 -18.13 -16.13 -0.46
C ILE A 197 -19.50 -16.25 -1.13
N ALA A 198 -20.58 -16.08 -0.35
CA ALA A 198 -21.96 -16.22 -0.82
C ALA A 198 -22.30 -15.34 -2.05
N ALA A 199 -21.75 -14.12 -2.09
CA ALA A 199 -21.92 -13.22 -3.22
C ALA A 199 -21.37 -13.81 -4.54
N ALA A 200 -20.31 -14.61 -4.48
CA ALA A 200 -19.74 -15.26 -5.66
C ALA A 200 -20.70 -16.32 -6.23
N THR A 201 -21.36 -17.10 -5.36
CA THR A 201 -22.37 -18.09 -5.75
C THR A 201 -23.57 -17.42 -6.43
N GLN A 202 -24.03 -16.28 -5.91
CA GLN A 202 -25.13 -15.52 -6.51
C GLN A 202 -24.78 -15.01 -7.91
N VAL A 203 -23.57 -14.47 -8.09
CA VAL A 203 -23.09 -13.99 -9.40
C VAL A 203 -23.02 -15.13 -10.41
N LEU A 204 -22.48 -16.29 -10.00
CA LEU A 204 -22.43 -17.48 -10.87
C LEU A 204 -23.83 -18.00 -11.22
N GLY A 205 -24.78 -17.97 -10.29
CA GLY A 205 -26.17 -18.36 -10.54
C GLY A 205 -26.86 -17.48 -11.59
N HIS A 206 -26.70 -16.16 -11.48
CA HIS A 206 -27.27 -15.20 -12.44
C HIS A 206 -26.63 -15.31 -13.84
N GLU A 207 -25.33 -15.61 -13.92
CA GLU A 207 -24.61 -15.84 -15.19
C GLU A 207 -25.07 -17.11 -15.92
N VAL A 208 -25.54 -18.13 -15.20
CA VAL A 208 -26.05 -19.38 -15.78
C VAL A 208 -27.52 -19.24 -16.20
N ALA A 209 -28.32 -18.50 -15.41
CA ALA A 209 -29.73 -18.28 -15.71
C ALA A 209 -29.99 -17.28 -16.86
N GLY A 210 -29.00 -16.45 -17.22
CA GLY A 210 -29.09 -15.46 -18.30
C GLY A 210 -28.61 -15.94 -19.68
N ARG A 211 -28.38 -17.26 -19.86
CA ARG A 211 -28.03 -17.90 -21.14
C ARG A 211 -29.19 -18.72 -21.66
#